data_AF-N1MXT2-F1
#
_entry.id   AF-N1MXT2-F1
#
_cell.length_a   1.000
_cell.length_b   1.000
_cell.length_c   1.000
_cell.angle_alpha   90.00
_cell.angle_beta   90.00
_cell.angle_gamma   90.00
#
_symmetry.space_group_name_H-M   'P 1'
#
loop_
_entity.id
_entity.type
_entity.pdbx_description
1 polymer ?
#
loop_
_entity_poly.entity_id
_entity_poly.type
_entity_poly.pdbx_seq_one_letter_code
_entity_poly.pdbx_strand_id
1 'polypeptide(L)'
;MALAAVKVEKTLAELAQLYDVHPNQITTWRTQLLEGAAGVFGSDSATEAAEPAIDVKTLHAKIGELTLVNDFLAGALGKAGLLPSAKR
;
A
#
# COMPACT_ATOMS: atom_id res chain seq x y z
N MET A 1 -14.50 4.52 -19.02
CA MET A 1 -15.89 4.19 -18.62
C MET A 1 -16.22 4.61 -17.19
N ALA A 2 -15.32 4.47 -16.21
CA ALA A 2 -15.58 4.86 -14.81
C ALA A 2 -15.89 6.37 -14.60
N LEU A 3 -15.17 7.28 -15.27
CA LEU A 3 -15.38 8.73 -15.11
C LEU A 3 -16.75 9.21 -15.64
N ALA A 4 -17.34 8.47 -16.58
CA ALA A 4 -18.65 8.79 -17.16
C ALA A 4 -19.81 8.36 -16.24
N ALA A 5 -19.63 7.29 -15.45
CA ALA A 5 -20.63 6.77 -14.52
C ALA A 5 -20.90 7.72 -13.34
N VAL A 6 -19.89 8.48 -12.88
CA VAL A 6 -20.02 9.45 -11.78
C VAL A 6 -20.91 10.65 -12.14
N LYS A 7 -21.15 10.89 -13.44
CA LYS A 7 -21.78 12.13 -13.92
C LYS A 7 -23.32 12.10 -13.93
N VAL A 8 -23.96 10.93 -13.76
CA VAL A 8 -25.39 10.74 -14.12
C VAL A 8 -26.32 10.55 -12.90
N GLU A 9 -25.82 10.24 -11.70
CA GLU A 9 -26.73 9.69 -10.67
C GLU A 9 -27.55 10.71 -9.87
N LYS A 10 -27.07 11.95 -9.61
CA LYS A 10 -27.84 12.97 -8.86
C LYS A 10 -27.44 14.40 -9.27
N THR A 11 -28.39 15.33 -9.23
CA THR A 11 -28.10 16.75 -9.45
C THR A 11 -27.38 17.36 -8.25
N LEU A 12 -26.68 18.48 -8.47
CA LEU A 12 -25.88 19.14 -7.44
C LEU A 12 -26.73 19.66 -6.27
N ALA A 13 -27.97 20.07 -6.55
CA ALA A 13 -28.94 20.52 -5.56
C ALA A 13 -29.46 19.37 -4.67
N GLU A 14 -29.69 18.19 -5.26
CA GLU A 14 -30.10 16.99 -4.52
C GLU A 14 -28.97 16.46 -3.64
N LEU A 15 -27.71 16.54 -4.09
CA LEU A 15 -26.55 16.22 -3.27
C LEU A 15 -26.36 17.19 -2.11
N ALA A 16 -26.59 18.49 -2.35
CA ALA A 16 -26.53 19.52 -1.32
C ALA A 16 -27.56 19.27 -0.21
N GLN A 17 -28.79 18.91 -0.57
CA GLN A 17 -29.84 18.59 0.39
C GLN A 17 -29.61 17.24 1.09
N LEU A 18 -29.13 16.22 0.38
CA LEU A 18 -28.95 14.88 0.94
C LEU A 18 -27.84 14.82 2.00
N TYR A 19 -26.77 15.58 1.79
CA TYR A 19 -25.60 15.59 2.67
C TYR A 19 -25.50 16.84 3.55
N ASP A 20 -26.51 17.72 3.48
CA ASP A 20 -26.52 19.03 4.18
C ASP A 20 -25.25 19.86 3.91
N VAL A 21 -24.83 19.89 2.65
CA VAL A 21 -23.61 20.57 2.21
C VAL A 21 -23.96 21.69 1.23
N HIS A 22 -23.31 22.85 1.38
CA HIS A 22 -23.52 23.96 0.45
C HIS A 22 -23.11 23.58 -1.00
N PRO A 23 -23.90 23.95 -2.03
CA PRO A 23 -23.60 23.64 -3.44
C PRO A 23 -22.18 24.00 -3.88
N ASN A 24 -21.64 25.11 -3.40
CA ASN A 24 -20.28 25.54 -3.72
C ASN A 24 -19.18 24.60 -3.19
N GLN A 25 -19.42 23.84 -2.12
CA GLN A 25 -18.46 22.85 -1.62
C GLN A 25 -18.46 21.61 -2.51
N ILE A 26 -19.64 21.19 -3.00
CA ILE A 26 -19.78 20.07 -3.92
C ILE A 26 -19.11 20.36 -5.26
N THR A 27 -19.21 21.60 -5.77
CA THR A 27 -18.46 22.01 -6.98
C THR A 27 -16.96 21.96 -6.76
N THR A 28 -16.46 22.45 -5.62
CA THR A 28 -15.04 22.37 -5.26
C THR A 28 -14.55 20.92 -5.20
N TRP A 29 -15.24 20.04 -4.48
CA TRP A 29 -14.88 18.62 -4.38
C TRP A 29 -14.97 17.91 -5.72
N ARG A 30 -15.93 18.26 -6.57
CA ARG A 30 -16.04 17.71 -7.93
C ARG A 30 -14.83 18.10 -8.78
N THR A 31 -14.40 19.35 -8.72
CA THR A 31 -13.20 19.82 -9.43
C THR A 31 -11.95 19.10 -8.92
N GLN A 32 -11.77 19.03 -7.60
CA GLN A 32 -10.66 18.31 -6.97
C GLN A 32 -10.64 16.82 -7.33
N LEU A 33 -11.82 16.18 -7.37
CA LEU A 33 -11.94 14.78 -7.76
C LEU A 33 -11.60 14.59 -9.24
N LEU A 34 -12.03 15.48 -10.13
CA LEU A 34 -11.73 15.38 -11.56
C LEU A 34 -10.25 15.65 -11.86
N GLU A 35 -9.64 16.61 -11.15
CA GLU A 35 -8.23 16.94 -11.23
C GLU A 35 -7.37 15.80 -10.64
N GLY A 36 -7.74 15.28 -9.48
CA GLY A 36 -7.08 14.12 -8.85
C GLY A 36 -7.34 12.79 -9.55
N ALA A 37 -8.44 12.64 -10.29
CA ALA A 37 -8.74 11.44 -11.06
C ALA A 37 -7.78 11.23 -12.23
N ALA A 38 -7.17 12.29 -12.77
CA ALA A 38 -6.08 12.16 -13.73
C ALA A 38 -4.82 11.57 -13.08
N GLY A 39 -4.56 11.83 -11.80
CA GLY A 39 -3.43 11.23 -11.06
C GLY A 39 -3.70 9.79 -10.60
N VAL A 40 -4.95 9.44 -10.30
CA VAL A 40 -5.34 8.12 -9.76
C VAL A 40 -5.79 7.13 -10.84
N PHE A 41 -6.45 7.63 -11.88
CA PHE A 41 -7.01 6.83 -12.99
C PHE A 41 -6.43 7.22 -14.36
N GLY A 42 -5.58 8.25 -14.43
CA GLY A 42 -4.79 8.51 -15.63
C GLY A 42 -3.75 7.41 -15.76
N SER A 43 -3.78 6.76 -16.92
CA SER A 43 -2.82 5.77 -17.35
C SER A 43 -1.48 6.45 -17.64
N ASP A 44 -0.81 6.94 -16.61
CA ASP A 44 0.62 7.22 -16.66
C ASP A 44 1.19 6.83 -15.30
N SER A 45 1.69 5.60 -15.28
CA SER A 45 2.96 5.13 -14.73
C SER A 45 4.03 6.20 -14.41
N ALA A 46 3.68 7.29 -13.74
CA ALA A 46 4.55 8.42 -13.43
C ALA A 46 4.63 8.70 -11.92
N THR A 47 3.95 7.89 -11.11
CA THR A 47 4.20 7.83 -9.66
C THR A 47 4.14 6.39 -9.17
N GLU A 48 4.72 5.47 -9.93
CA GLU A 48 5.43 4.37 -9.27
C GLU A 48 6.63 5.06 -8.64
N ALA A 49 6.41 5.61 -7.44
CA ALA A 49 7.48 6.02 -6.55
C ALA A 49 8.40 4.82 -6.51
N ALA A 50 9.50 4.89 -7.28
CA ALA A 50 10.33 3.76 -7.66
C ALA A 50 10.42 2.84 -6.44
N GLU A 51 9.64 1.76 -6.46
CA GLU A 51 9.72 0.79 -5.39
C GLU A 51 11.19 0.43 -5.37
N PRO A 52 11.90 0.60 -4.23
CA PRO A 52 13.34 0.50 -4.21
C PRO A 52 13.65 -0.86 -4.79
N ALA A 53 14.28 -0.90 -5.97
CA ALA A 53 14.38 -2.10 -6.78
C ALA A 53 14.85 -3.22 -5.87
N ILE A 54 13.92 -4.08 -5.46
CA ILE A 54 14.16 -4.99 -4.36
C ILE A 54 15.14 -6.01 -4.93
N ASP A 55 16.40 -5.91 -4.51
CA ASP A 55 17.41 -6.85 -4.96
C ASP A 55 17.18 -8.19 -4.25
N VAL A 56 16.27 -8.98 -4.84
CA VAL A 56 15.88 -10.32 -4.39
C VAL A 56 17.11 -11.22 -4.24
N LYS A 57 18.16 -11.01 -5.04
CA LYS A 57 19.41 -11.75 -4.92
C LYS A 57 20.14 -11.42 -3.61
N THR A 58 20.21 -10.14 -3.25
CA THR A 58 20.78 -9.70 -1.96
C THR A 58 19.96 -10.22 -0.78
N LEU A 59 18.63 -10.21 -0.88
CA LEU A 59 17.76 -10.79 0.15
C LEU A 59 17.97 -12.29 0.31
N HIS A 60 18.01 -13.06 -0.78
CA HIS A 60 18.27 -14.51 -0.73
C HIS A 60 19.67 -14.84 -0.17
N ALA A 61 20.68 -14.05 -0.53
CA ALA A 61 22.01 -14.19 0.06
C ALA A 61 21.98 -13.96 1.57
N LYS A 62 21.27 -12.91 2.04
CA LYS A 62 21.16 -12.62 3.47
C LYS A 62 20.37 -13.68 4.23
N ILE A 63 19.30 -14.21 3.64
CA ILE A 63 18.54 -15.33 4.21
C ILE A 63 19.44 -16.55 4.36
N GLY A 64 20.22 -16.91 3.33
CA GLY A 64 21.15 -18.04 3.42
C GLY A 64 22.23 -17.87 4.49
N GLU A 65 22.83 -16.68 4.58
CA GLU A 65 23.80 -16.33 5.62
C GLU A 65 23.20 -16.46 7.03
N LEU A 66 22.02 -15.87 7.25
CA LEU A 66 21.34 -15.91 8.53
C LEU A 66 20.93 -17.32 8.93
N THR A 67 20.46 -18.14 7.99
CA THR A 67 20.13 -19.56 8.25
C THR A 67 21.36 -20.32 8.71
N LEU A 68 22.50 -20.17 8.02
CA LEU A 68 23.73 -20.85 8.38
C LEU A 68 24.25 -20.42 9.76
N VAL A 69 24.20 -19.13 10.07
CA VAL A 69 24.59 -18.60 11.38
C VAL A 69 23.65 -19.10 12.49
N ASN A 70 22.35 -19.14 12.23
CA ASN A 70 21.36 -19.61 13.20
C ASN A 70 21.54 -21.12 13.48
N ASP A 71 21.71 -21.94 12.45
CA ASP A 71 21.97 -23.38 12.59
C ASP A 71 23.27 -23.65 13.36
N PHE A 72 24.33 -22.88 13.09
CA PHE A 72 25.58 -22.96 13.83
C PHE A 72 25.38 -22.61 15.31
N LEU A 73 24.69 -21.50 15.61
CA LEU A 73 24.41 -21.06 16.98
C LEU A 73 23.53 -22.07 17.72
N ALA A 74 22.47 -22.58 17.10
CA ALA A 74 21.62 -23.62 17.66
C ALA A 74 22.43 -24.89 17.97
N GLY A 75 23.29 -25.33 17.05
CA GLY A 75 24.19 -26.47 17.28
C GLY A 75 25.20 -26.22 18.41
N ALA A 76 25.78 -25.02 18.49
CA ALA A 76 26.72 -24.64 19.53
C ALA A 76 26.06 -24.55 20.91
N LEU A 77 24.86 -23.93 21.00
CA LEU A 77 24.06 -23.88 22.21
C LEU A 77 23.61 -25.28 22.65
N GLY A 78 23.30 -26.17 21.70
CA GLY A 78 22.99 -27.57 21.97
C GLY A 78 24.16 -28.32 22.61
N LYS A 79 25.36 -28.15 22.06
CA LYS A 79 26.59 -28.72 22.62
C LYS A 79 26.96 -28.12 23.98
N ALA A 80 26.66 -26.85 24.19
CA ALA A 80 26.88 -26.15 25.47
C ALA A 80 25.79 -26.45 26.52
N GLY A 81 24.73 -27.17 26.18
CA GLY A 81 23.59 -27.43 27.08
C GLY A 81 22.75 -26.18 27.40
N LEU A 82 22.88 -25.12 26.60
CA LEU A 82 22.26 -23.81 26.81
C LEU A 82 21.07 -23.54 25.88
N LEU A 83 20.58 -24.56 25.16
CA LEU A 83 19.37 -24.40 24.36
C LEU A 83 18.21 -23.99 25.26
N PRO A 84 17.51 -22.88 24.98
CA PRO A 84 16.27 -22.56 25.64
C PRO A 84 15.32 -23.73 25.36
N SER A 85 14.85 -24.39 26.42
CA SER A 85 13.76 -25.34 26.30
C SER A 85 12.51 -24.54 25.91
N ALA A 86 12.30 -24.35 24.61
CA ALA A 86 11.04 -23.86 24.08
C ALA A 86 10.00 -24.97 24.32
N LYS A 87 9.46 -24.98 25.54
CA LYS A 87 8.36 -25.85 25.94
C LYS A 87 7.17 -25.51 25.04
N ARG A 88 6.62 -26.56 24.42
CA ARG A 88 5.47 -26.55 23.50
C ARG A 88 4.30 -25.73 24.01
#